data_AF-A0A3F2RB34-F1
#
_entry.id   AF-A0A3F2RB34-F1
#
_cell.length_a   1.000
_cell.length_b   1.000
_cell.length_c   1.000
_cell.angle_alpha   90.00
_cell.angle_beta   90.00
_cell.angle_gamma   90.00
#
_symmetry.space_group_name_H-M   'P 1'
#
loop_
_entity.id
_entity.type
_entity.pdbx_description
1 polymer ?
#
loop_
_entity_poly.entity_id
_entity_poly.type
_entity_poly.pdbx_seq_one_letter_code
_entity_poly.pdbx_strand_id
1 'polypeptide(L)'
;MSQVIQHPRVFTFVKGDSLGQGNMKQLLGGKGANLCQMARNGVNVPPGLTITTEVCQEFYAVGGRLPDGLLDEVRTGVQLMEKTLGETFGDETNPLLVSVRSGAAISMPGMMDTVLNLGLNDEIVKGVAKRGGERFAFDCYRRLLQMFGDVVLEIPHDDFEAELSKMKQARLVMFDVELTADDLKELVEKYKKVYEAHNQSFPSDPWEQMRMGIEAVFRSWNIPRAMKYREINKITGLKGTAVNVQAMVYGNINDQSCTGVLFTRNPANGDNHLYGEFLLNAQGEDVVAGTRTPQPISELAQKMPEVYKQLDETVHTLETHFKDVQDTEFTVQDGVLFMLQTRNGKRTGTAALKIAVDMWREKLITEEEAVMLVEPRHLDQLLHPSFADDKAYQKDVMCSGLPASPGAAVGKIVFTASDAEAWFARGEKVMLSKFLSYYVKHGVLEKDPFETLDTEGVGELVRLAVERGRATRPKIELGICGEHGGDPQSIEFFEKVGLKYVSCSPMRVMIARLAAAQAVLKLKKSAPVPAA
;
A
#
# COMPACT_ATOMS: atom_id res chain seq x y z
N MET A 1 -29.47 19.15 19.87
CA MET A 1 -29.52 20.41 19.11
C MET A 1 -28.67 20.22 17.86
N SER A 2 -29.30 19.88 16.74
CA SER A 2 -28.62 19.68 15.46
C SER A 2 -28.07 21.02 14.97
N GLN A 3 -26.76 21.10 14.78
CA GLN A 3 -26.16 22.22 14.03
C GLN A 3 -26.73 22.14 12.61
N VAL A 4 -27.35 23.23 12.15
CA VAL A 4 -27.81 23.36 10.77
C VAL A 4 -26.57 23.35 9.88
N ILE A 5 -26.34 22.25 9.16
CA ILE A 5 -25.25 22.15 8.19
C ILE A 5 -25.56 23.14 7.06
N GLN A 6 -24.73 24.17 6.89
CA GLN A 6 -24.96 25.27 5.94
C GLN A 6 -24.56 24.94 4.48
N HIS A 7 -24.21 23.68 4.20
CA HIS A 7 -23.74 23.21 2.91
C HIS A 7 -24.15 21.74 2.68
N PRO A 8 -24.15 21.23 1.43
CA PRO A 8 -24.51 19.84 1.17
C PRO A 8 -23.57 18.85 1.89
N ARG A 9 -24.04 17.61 2.13
CA ARG A 9 -23.21 16.51 2.66
C ARG A 9 -22.44 15.77 1.57
N VAL A 10 -22.88 15.91 0.31
CA VAL A 10 -22.30 15.30 -0.88
C VAL A 10 -21.93 16.37 -1.90
N PHE A 11 -20.68 16.36 -2.37
CA PHE A 11 -20.15 17.29 -3.36
C PHE A 11 -19.74 16.55 -4.62
N THR A 12 -20.40 16.82 -5.75
CA THR A 12 -20.11 16.19 -7.04
C THR A 12 -19.02 16.93 -7.81
N PHE A 13 -18.36 16.20 -8.71
CA PHE A 13 -17.37 16.73 -9.64
C PHE A 13 -17.41 15.97 -10.98
N VAL A 14 -17.35 16.72 -12.08
CA VAL A 14 -17.24 16.23 -13.46
C VAL A 14 -16.28 17.17 -14.21
N LYS A 15 -15.74 16.74 -15.35
CA LYS A 15 -14.86 17.63 -16.15
C LYS A 15 -15.54 18.96 -16.47
N GLY A 16 -14.95 20.06 -15.99
CA GLY A 16 -15.44 21.43 -16.17
C GLY A 16 -16.44 21.93 -15.12
N ASP A 17 -16.94 21.08 -14.22
CA ASP A 17 -17.93 21.48 -13.21
C ASP A 17 -17.76 20.74 -11.88
N SER A 18 -17.84 21.47 -10.77
CA SER A 18 -17.80 20.88 -9.43
C SER A 18 -18.44 21.79 -8.38
N LEU A 19 -19.17 21.16 -7.46
CA LEU A 19 -19.73 21.81 -6.27
C LEU A 19 -18.66 22.17 -5.22
N GLY A 20 -17.50 21.52 -5.26
CA GLY A 20 -16.40 21.73 -4.31
C GLY A 20 -15.24 22.52 -4.92
N GLN A 21 -14.22 22.83 -4.11
CA GLN A 21 -13.01 23.53 -4.56
C GLN A 21 -11.79 23.19 -3.69
N GLY A 22 -10.59 23.47 -4.19
CA GLY A 22 -9.31 23.01 -3.60
C GLY A 22 -8.99 23.53 -2.18
N ASN A 23 -9.62 24.62 -1.75
CA ASN A 23 -9.45 25.17 -0.40
C ASN A 23 -10.33 24.50 0.66
N MET A 24 -11.29 23.64 0.28
CA MET A 24 -12.21 22.95 1.18
C MET A 24 -11.60 21.67 1.79
N LYS A 25 -10.28 21.61 2.00
CA LYS A 25 -9.58 20.40 2.48
C LYS A 25 -10.08 19.90 3.83
N GLN A 26 -10.51 20.79 4.71
CA GLN A 26 -11.08 20.41 6.01
C GLN A 26 -12.43 19.70 5.90
N LEU A 27 -13.17 19.95 4.81
CA LEU A 27 -14.52 19.41 4.61
C LEU A 27 -14.52 18.20 3.66
N LEU A 28 -13.77 18.30 2.55
CA LEU A 28 -13.72 17.29 1.48
C LEU A 28 -12.52 16.34 1.59
N GLY A 29 -11.66 16.57 2.59
CA GLY A 29 -10.34 15.96 2.62
C GLY A 29 -9.41 16.53 1.54
N GLY A 30 -8.13 16.18 1.62
CA GLY A 30 -7.15 16.58 0.61
C GLY A 30 -7.46 16.00 -0.77
N LYS A 31 -7.89 14.73 -0.82
CA LYS A 31 -8.21 14.03 -2.09
C LYS A 31 -9.44 14.63 -2.77
N GLY A 32 -10.56 14.73 -2.05
CA GLY A 32 -11.80 15.27 -2.60
C GLY A 32 -11.67 16.72 -3.03
N ALA A 33 -11.00 17.56 -2.21
CA ALA A 33 -10.73 18.95 -2.59
C ALA A 33 -9.90 19.06 -3.88
N ASN A 34 -8.88 18.22 -4.04
CA ASN A 34 -8.04 18.23 -5.24
C ASN A 34 -8.78 17.66 -6.47
N LEU A 35 -9.62 16.64 -6.31
CA LEU A 35 -10.49 16.12 -7.38
C LEU A 35 -11.45 17.21 -7.90
N CYS A 36 -12.15 17.89 -6.99
CA CYS A 36 -13.01 19.01 -7.33
C CYS A 36 -12.24 20.14 -8.03
N GLN A 37 -11.01 20.43 -7.58
CA GLN A 37 -10.19 21.46 -8.20
C GLN A 37 -9.74 21.08 -9.63
N MET A 38 -9.30 19.83 -9.82
CA MET A 38 -8.93 19.33 -11.15
C MET A 38 -10.12 19.38 -12.11
N ALA A 39 -11.30 18.92 -11.67
CA ALA A 39 -12.55 19.03 -12.42
C ALA A 39 -12.82 20.48 -12.89
N ARG A 40 -12.76 21.45 -11.97
CA ARG A 40 -12.98 22.87 -12.29
C ARG A 40 -11.96 23.46 -13.26
N ASN A 41 -10.73 22.95 -13.23
CA ASN A 41 -9.67 23.36 -14.14
C ASN A 41 -9.80 22.72 -15.54
N GLY A 42 -10.86 21.94 -15.79
CA GLY A 42 -11.07 21.27 -17.07
C GLY A 42 -10.19 20.03 -17.28
N VAL A 43 -9.44 19.60 -16.25
CA VAL A 43 -8.68 18.36 -16.29
C VAL A 43 -9.65 17.18 -16.40
N ASN A 44 -9.31 16.21 -17.25
CA ASN A 44 -10.15 15.03 -17.43
C ASN A 44 -10.06 14.10 -16.21
N VAL A 45 -10.92 14.33 -15.23
CA VAL A 45 -11.10 13.46 -14.07
C VAL A 45 -12.32 12.57 -14.28
N PRO A 46 -12.29 11.28 -13.88
CA PRO A 46 -13.49 10.46 -13.87
C PRO A 46 -14.54 11.10 -12.96
N PRO A 47 -15.82 11.18 -13.39
CA PRO A 47 -16.86 11.83 -12.62
C PRO A 47 -17.08 11.12 -11.28
N GLY A 48 -17.46 11.88 -10.27
CA GLY A 48 -17.53 11.37 -8.91
C GLY A 48 -18.23 12.29 -7.93
N LEU A 49 -18.21 11.86 -6.68
CA LEU A 49 -18.70 12.62 -5.54
C LEU A 49 -17.79 12.44 -4.32
N THR A 50 -17.83 13.42 -3.43
CA THR A 50 -17.17 13.40 -2.13
C THR A 50 -18.20 13.57 -1.02
N ILE A 51 -18.24 12.62 -0.10
CA ILE A 51 -19.00 12.70 1.16
C ILE A 51 -18.12 13.39 2.20
N THR A 52 -18.63 14.41 2.88
CA THR A 52 -17.80 15.27 3.74
C THR A 52 -17.28 14.57 5.00
N THR A 53 -16.21 15.12 5.58
CA THR A 53 -15.67 14.69 6.88
C THR A 53 -16.66 14.88 8.04
N GLU A 54 -17.66 15.76 7.89
CA GLU A 54 -18.69 16.00 8.91
C GLU A 54 -19.67 14.83 9.01
N VAL A 55 -19.96 14.17 7.89
CA VAL A 55 -20.74 12.94 7.88
C VAL A 55 -20.02 11.82 8.63
N CYS A 56 -18.68 11.76 8.54
CA CYS A 56 -17.90 10.82 9.35
C CYS A 56 -18.07 11.11 10.85
N GLN A 57 -18.12 12.38 11.26
CA GLN A 57 -18.37 12.75 12.65
C GLN A 57 -19.79 12.36 13.08
N GLU A 58 -20.79 12.62 12.23
CA GLU A 58 -22.19 12.27 12.46
C GLU A 58 -22.38 10.75 12.58
N PHE A 59 -21.73 9.96 11.71
CA PHE A 59 -21.71 8.50 11.73
C PHE A 59 -21.31 7.96 13.12
N TYR A 60 -20.25 8.52 13.73
CA TYR A 60 -19.87 8.14 15.10
C TYR A 60 -20.84 8.67 16.15
N ALA A 61 -21.42 9.85 15.97
CA ALA A 61 -22.38 10.43 16.91
C ALA A 61 -23.69 9.63 17.01
N VAL A 62 -24.12 8.98 15.92
CA VAL A 62 -25.35 8.16 15.88
C VAL A 62 -25.10 6.66 16.14
N GLY A 63 -23.90 6.31 16.60
CA GLY A 63 -23.55 4.94 17.01
C GLY A 63 -23.04 4.04 15.89
N GLY A 64 -22.34 4.59 14.89
CA GLY A 64 -21.70 3.81 13.83
C GLY A 64 -22.64 3.38 12.71
N ARG A 65 -23.64 4.20 12.40
CA ARG A 65 -24.60 3.99 11.29
C ARG A 65 -24.59 5.20 10.37
N LEU A 66 -24.84 5.00 9.08
CA LEU A 66 -24.96 6.13 8.16
C LEU A 66 -26.13 7.03 8.58
N PRO A 67 -25.96 8.36 8.56
CA PRO A 67 -27.04 9.30 8.80
C PRO A 67 -28.21 9.11 7.83
N ASP A 68 -29.43 9.35 8.31
CA ASP A 68 -30.64 9.23 7.51
C ASP A 68 -30.58 10.15 6.26
N GLY A 69 -31.06 9.64 5.14
CA GLY A 69 -31.07 10.32 3.84
C GLY A 69 -29.71 10.46 3.15
N LEU A 70 -28.60 10.05 3.77
CA LEU A 70 -27.27 10.15 3.13
C LEU A 70 -27.21 9.33 1.84
N LEU A 71 -27.74 8.10 1.85
CA LEU A 71 -27.72 7.25 0.66
C LEU A 71 -28.53 7.83 -0.50
N ASP A 72 -29.59 8.59 -0.23
CA ASP A 72 -30.37 9.27 -1.27
C ASP A 72 -29.60 10.44 -1.90
N GLU A 73 -28.81 11.16 -1.11
CA GLU A 73 -27.87 12.17 -1.63
C GLU A 73 -26.75 11.52 -2.46
N VAL A 74 -26.23 10.38 -2.02
CA VAL A 74 -25.24 9.60 -2.80
C VAL A 74 -25.86 9.12 -4.12
N ARG A 75 -27.11 8.62 -4.11
CA ARG A 75 -27.86 8.25 -5.34
C ARG A 75 -27.96 9.41 -6.32
N THR A 76 -28.28 10.60 -5.82
CA THR A 76 -28.34 11.83 -6.65
C THR A 76 -26.98 12.15 -7.28
N GLY A 77 -25.89 11.97 -6.53
CA GLY A 77 -24.54 12.15 -7.06
C GLY A 77 -24.15 11.08 -8.09
N VAL A 78 -24.55 9.81 -7.89
CA VAL A 78 -24.34 8.73 -8.87
C VAL A 78 -25.11 8.97 -10.16
N GLN A 79 -26.35 9.48 -10.09
CA GLN A 79 -27.13 9.85 -11.28
C GLN A 79 -26.42 10.87 -12.18
N LEU A 80 -25.62 11.78 -11.61
CA LEU A 80 -24.78 12.68 -12.39
C LEU A 80 -23.69 11.93 -13.15
N MET A 81 -23.06 10.93 -12.52
CA MET A 81 -22.07 10.06 -13.17
C MET A 81 -22.72 9.26 -14.31
N GLU A 82 -23.88 8.66 -14.05
CA GLU A 82 -24.67 7.90 -15.02
C GLU A 82 -25.00 8.75 -16.25
N LYS A 83 -25.52 9.97 -16.03
CA LYS A 83 -25.81 10.91 -17.11
C LYS A 83 -24.57 11.33 -17.90
N THR A 84 -23.43 11.47 -17.24
CA THR A 84 -22.17 11.92 -17.86
C THR A 84 -21.55 10.81 -18.71
N LEU A 85 -21.62 9.57 -18.26
CA LEU A 85 -20.96 8.42 -18.90
C LEU A 85 -21.91 7.61 -19.81
N GLY A 86 -23.23 7.77 -19.66
CA GLY A 86 -24.23 6.94 -20.34
C GLY A 86 -24.31 5.52 -19.78
N GLU A 87 -23.76 5.28 -18.60
CA GLU A 87 -23.74 3.99 -17.88
C GLU A 87 -24.73 4.03 -16.70
N THR A 88 -25.10 2.88 -16.14
CA THR A 88 -26.05 2.83 -15.01
C THR A 88 -25.54 1.93 -13.89
N PHE A 89 -25.57 2.41 -12.65
CA PHE A 89 -25.04 1.70 -11.49
C PHE A 89 -25.98 0.57 -11.11
N GLY A 90 -25.48 -0.66 -11.23
CA GLY A 90 -26.26 -1.88 -11.03
C GLY A 90 -26.97 -2.42 -12.27
N ASP A 91 -26.75 -1.85 -13.46
CA ASP A 91 -27.29 -2.39 -14.71
C ASP A 91 -26.46 -3.57 -15.25
N GLU A 92 -27.12 -4.62 -15.75
CA GLU A 92 -26.47 -5.84 -16.23
C GLU A 92 -25.88 -5.70 -17.65
N THR A 93 -26.33 -4.69 -18.42
CA THR A 93 -25.97 -4.54 -19.84
C THR A 93 -24.90 -3.47 -20.04
N ASN A 94 -25.07 -2.30 -19.43
CA ASN A 94 -24.14 -1.18 -19.47
C ASN A 94 -23.81 -0.67 -18.05
N PRO A 95 -23.08 -1.49 -17.26
CA PRO A 95 -22.81 -1.18 -15.86
C PRO A 95 -21.88 0.02 -15.69
N LEU A 96 -22.27 0.90 -14.78
CA LEU A 96 -21.36 1.82 -14.09
C LEU A 96 -20.74 1.10 -12.89
N LEU A 97 -19.42 1.09 -12.82
CA LEU A 97 -18.66 0.62 -11.66
C LEU A 97 -17.95 1.79 -11.01
N VAL A 98 -17.75 1.72 -9.69
CA VAL A 98 -17.16 2.81 -8.92
C VAL A 98 -16.05 2.33 -8.01
N SER A 99 -15.17 3.24 -7.62
CA SER A 99 -14.25 3.06 -6.49
C SER A 99 -14.70 3.87 -5.30
N VAL A 100 -14.42 3.35 -4.11
CA VAL A 100 -14.66 4.02 -2.82
C VAL A 100 -13.33 4.21 -2.12
N ARG A 101 -12.97 5.46 -1.84
CA ARG A 101 -11.63 5.85 -1.36
C ARG A 101 -11.71 6.79 -0.16
N SER A 102 -10.89 6.52 0.86
CA SER A 102 -10.72 7.44 2.00
C SER A 102 -9.96 8.72 1.58
N GLY A 103 -10.22 9.81 2.30
CA GLY A 103 -9.56 11.10 2.08
C GLY A 103 -9.69 12.03 3.28
N ALA A 104 -8.69 12.05 4.15
CA ALA A 104 -8.63 12.99 5.27
C ALA A 104 -8.07 14.35 4.83
N ALA A 105 -8.27 15.39 5.63
CA ALA A 105 -7.74 16.74 5.36
C ALA A 105 -6.21 16.77 5.25
N ILE A 106 -5.54 15.87 5.99
CA ILE A 106 -4.10 15.68 6.01
C ILE A 106 -3.82 14.24 5.57
N SER A 107 -2.71 14.03 4.86
CA SER A 107 -2.29 12.68 4.46
C SER A 107 -2.05 11.80 5.70
N MET A 108 -2.80 10.69 5.77
CA MET A 108 -2.67 9.70 6.84
C MET A 108 -2.43 8.32 6.23
N PRO A 109 -1.17 7.82 6.23
CA PRO A 109 -0.85 6.47 5.80
C PRO A 109 -1.47 5.45 6.76
N GLY A 110 -2.09 4.41 6.20
CA GLY A 110 -2.76 3.37 6.97
C GLY A 110 -4.21 3.66 7.37
N MET A 111 -4.90 4.56 6.67
CA MET A 111 -6.37 4.54 6.59
C MET A 111 -6.85 3.43 5.62
N MET A 112 -8.16 3.18 5.56
CA MET A 112 -8.76 2.17 4.69
C MET A 112 -8.12 2.15 3.30
N ASP A 113 -7.77 0.94 2.86
CA ASP A 113 -7.36 0.69 1.50
C ASP A 113 -8.52 0.94 0.52
N THR A 114 -8.18 1.17 -0.74
CA THR A 114 -9.16 1.54 -1.76
C THR A 114 -9.96 0.31 -2.20
N VAL A 115 -11.29 0.41 -2.23
CA VAL A 115 -12.14 -0.62 -2.86
C VAL A 115 -12.40 -0.19 -4.29
N LEU A 116 -11.92 -0.96 -5.26
CA LEU A 116 -12.18 -0.76 -6.69
C LEU A 116 -13.28 -1.70 -7.20
N ASN A 117 -13.84 -1.40 -8.37
CA ASN A 117 -14.80 -2.22 -9.10
C ASN A 117 -16.14 -2.46 -8.37
N LEU A 118 -16.47 -1.62 -7.39
CA LEU A 118 -17.70 -1.74 -6.62
C LEU A 118 -18.91 -1.62 -7.55
N GLY A 119 -19.86 -2.53 -7.38
CA GLY A 119 -21.03 -2.72 -8.24
C GLY A 119 -21.02 -4.04 -9.02
N LEU A 120 -19.92 -4.79 -9.05
CA LEU A 120 -19.90 -6.11 -9.69
C LEU A 120 -20.68 -7.16 -8.88
N ASN A 121 -21.33 -8.05 -9.61
CA ASN A 121 -21.91 -9.30 -9.14
C ASN A 121 -21.93 -10.31 -10.30
N ASP A 122 -22.52 -11.48 -10.08
CA ASP A 122 -22.58 -12.58 -11.06
C ASP A 122 -23.30 -12.23 -12.38
N GLU A 123 -24.25 -11.31 -12.35
CA GLU A 123 -24.98 -10.88 -13.55
C GLU A 123 -24.27 -9.71 -14.24
N ILE A 124 -23.84 -8.72 -13.46
CA ILE A 124 -23.18 -7.51 -13.95
C ILE A 124 -21.81 -7.81 -14.58
N VAL A 125 -21.07 -8.80 -14.07
CA VAL A 125 -19.78 -9.20 -14.66
C VAL A 125 -19.93 -9.64 -16.12
N LYS A 126 -21.09 -10.19 -16.51
CA LYS A 126 -21.38 -10.58 -17.90
C LYS A 126 -21.49 -9.35 -18.80
N GLY A 127 -22.06 -8.24 -18.30
CA GLY A 127 -22.09 -6.94 -19.00
C GLY A 127 -20.69 -6.36 -19.19
N VAL A 128 -19.87 -6.41 -18.14
CA VAL A 128 -18.46 -5.98 -18.21
C VAL A 128 -17.65 -6.82 -19.19
N ALA A 129 -17.90 -8.13 -19.25
CA ALA A 129 -17.25 -9.04 -20.19
C ALA A 129 -17.54 -8.69 -21.65
N LYS A 130 -18.72 -8.16 -21.97
CA LYS A 130 -19.05 -7.68 -23.33
C LYS A 130 -18.23 -6.45 -23.74
N ARG A 131 -17.79 -5.63 -22.77
CA ARG A 131 -17.03 -4.39 -23.02
C ARG A 131 -15.53 -4.64 -23.17
N GLY A 132 -14.95 -5.42 -22.26
CA GLY A 132 -13.48 -5.60 -22.17
C GLY A 132 -12.99 -7.03 -22.34
N GLY A 133 -13.89 -7.98 -22.65
CA GLY A 133 -13.60 -9.41 -22.70
C GLY A 133 -13.73 -10.10 -21.35
N GLU A 134 -13.92 -11.43 -21.39
CA GLU A 134 -14.18 -12.22 -20.18
C GLU A 134 -13.01 -12.18 -19.19
N ARG A 135 -11.78 -12.30 -19.69
CA ARG A 135 -10.59 -12.29 -18.82
C ARG A 135 -10.53 -11.03 -17.96
N PHE A 136 -10.72 -9.86 -18.58
CA PHE A 136 -10.75 -8.57 -17.89
C PHE A 136 -11.87 -8.50 -16.84
N ALA A 137 -13.09 -8.90 -17.21
CA ALA A 137 -14.24 -8.81 -16.32
C ALA A 137 -14.08 -9.69 -15.07
N PHE A 138 -13.63 -10.94 -15.24
CA PHE A 138 -13.38 -11.84 -14.12
C PHE A 138 -12.14 -11.47 -13.31
N ASP A 139 -11.13 -10.83 -13.91
CA ASP A 139 -10.01 -10.22 -13.16
C ASP A 139 -10.51 -9.09 -12.24
N CYS A 140 -11.34 -8.19 -12.76
CA CYS A 140 -11.97 -7.13 -11.97
C CYS A 140 -12.86 -7.70 -10.86
N TYR A 141 -13.58 -8.80 -11.14
CA TYR A 141 -14.49 -9.40 -10.16
C TYR A 141 -13.75 -10.12 -9.02
N ARG A 142 -12.71 -10.92 -9.31
CA ARG A 142 -11.89 -11.53 -8.24
C ARG A 142 -11.25 -10.46 -7.36
N ARG A 143 -10.82 -9.33 -7.95
CA ARG A 143 -10.19 -8.22 -7.23
C ARG A 143 -11.20 -7.57 -6.30
N LEU A 144 -12.44 -7.31 -6.77
CA LEU A 144 -13.50 -6.81 -5.89
C LEU A 144 -13.74 -7.76 -4.73
N LEU A 145 -13.86 -9.07 -4.98
CA LEU A 145 -14.09 -10.05 -3.91
C LEU A 145 -12.96 -10.02 -2.87
N GLN A 146 -11.70 -9.96 -3.29
CA GLN A 146 -10.58 -9.88 -2.36
C GLN A 146 -10.59 -8.55 -1.58
N MET A 147 -10.66 -7.41 -2.26
CA MET A 147 -10.65 -6.09 -1.62
C MET A 147 -11.88 -5.86 -0.72
N PHE A 148 -13.06 -6.30 -1.14
CA PHE A 148 -14.27 -6.13 -0.35
C PHE A 148 -14.23 -7.05 0.88
N GLY A 149 -13.76 -8.29 0.72
CA GLY A 149 -13.60 -9.23 1.83
C GLY A 149 -12.63 -8.71 2.87
N ASP A 150 -11.44 -8.31 2.44
CA ASP A 150 -10.38 -7.78 3.31
C ASP A 150 -10.78 -6.45 3.96
N VAL A 151 -11.14 -5.47 3.14
CA VAL A 151 -11.21 -4.10 3.60
C VAL A 151 -12.59 -3.76 4.22
N VAL A 152 -13.68 -4.34 3.72
CA VAL A 152 -15.05 -4.02 4.19
C VAL A 152 -15.52 -5.01 5.26
N LEU A 153 -15.16 -6.28 5.11
CA LEU A 153 -15.62 -7.37 5.97
C LEU A 153 -14.56 -7.94 6.92
N GLU A 154 -13.32 -7.46 6.83
CA GLU A 154 -12.19 -7.86 7.68
C GLU A 154 -11.82 -9.36 7.56
N ILE A 155 -12.07 -9.97 6.39
CA ILE A 155 -11.61 -11.31 6.05
C ILE A 155 -10.10 -11.25 5.74
N PRO A 156 -9.23 -12.05 6.39
CA PRO A 156 -7.79 -11.98 6.16
C PRO A 156 -7.38 -12.09 4.68
N HIS A 157 -6.65 -11.09 4.18
CA HIS A 157 -6.09 -11.06 2.82
C HIS A 157 -5.36 -12.35 2.43
N ASP A 158 -4.60 -12.94 3.37
CA ASP A 158 -3.82 -14.16 3.15
C ASP A 158 -4.67 -15.36 2.71
N ASP A 159 -5.96 -15.39 3.08
CA ASP A 159 -6.86 -16.47 2.67
C ASP A 159 -7.20 -16.40 1.18
N PHE A 160 -7.35 -15.19 0.62
CA PHE A 160 -7.54 -14.99 -0.82
C PHE A 160 -6.24 -15.27 -1.59
N GLU A 161 -5.10 -14.76 -1.09
CA GLU A 161 -3.78 -14.99 -1.71
C GLU A 161 -3.39 -16.46 -1.72
N ALA A 162 -3.79 -17.23 -0.70
CA ALA A 162 -3.58 -18.67 -0.68
C ALA A 162 -4.30 -19.37 -1.85
N GLU A 163 -5.54 -19.00 -2.15
CA GLU A 163 -6.30 -19.58 -3.27
C GLU A 163 -5.73 -19.18 -4.64
N LEU A 164 -5.32 -17.91 -4.81
CA LEU A 164 -4.64 -17.46 -6.02
C LEU A 164 -3.29 -18.18 -6.21
N SER A 165 -2.51 -18.32 -5.15
CA SER A 165 -1.21 -19.02 -5.19
C SER A 165 -1.36 -20.49 -5.55
N LYS A 166 -2.34 -21.19 -4.97
CA LYS A 166 -2.67 -22.58 -5.33
C LYS A 166 -3.03 -22.71 -6.81
N MET A 167 -3.82 -21.77 -7.33
CA MET A 167 -4.20 -21.77 -8.74
C MET A 167 -3.00 -21.55 -9.66
N LYS A 168 -2.13 -20.58 -9.36
CA LYS A 168 -0.91 -20.33 -10.14
C LYS A 168 0.01 -21.54 -10.16
N GLN A 169 0.21 -22.18 -9.01
CA GLN A 169 0.99 -23.43 -8.91
C GLN A 169 0.36 -24.56 -9.74
N ALA A 170 -0.96 -24.72 -9.69
CA ALA A 170 -1.68 -25.75 -10.45
C ALA A 170 -1.63 -25.51 -11.97
N ARG A 171 -1.49 -24.24 -12.41
CA ARG A 171 -1.37 -23.86 -13.83
C ARG A 171 0.07 -23.65 -14.29
N LEU A 172 1.05 -23.82 -13.41
CA LEU A 172 2.48 -23.62 -13.68
C LEU A 172 2.80 -22.22 -14.24
N VAL A 173 2.10 -21.20 -13.76
CA VAL A 173 2.33 -19.80 -14.13
C VAL A 173 2.97 -19.03 -12.98
N MET A 174 3.75 -18.00 -13.29
CA MET A 174 4.40 -17.18 -12.26
C MET A 174 3.57 -15.93 -11.94
N PHE A 175 2.95 -15.32 -12.95
CA PHE A 175 2.24 -14.06 -12.84
C PHE A 175 0.74 -14.22 -13.05
N ASP A 176 -0.05 -13.42 -12.32
CA ASP A 176 -1.51 -13.42 -12.42
C ASP A 176 -2.01 -13.06 -13.84
N VAL A 177 -1.20 -12.30 -14.59
CA VAL A 177 -1.51 -11.91 -15.97
C VAL A 177 -1.58 -13.12 -16.92
N GLU A 178 -0.94 -14.23 -16.57
CA GLU A 178 -0.89 -15.46 -17.36
C GLU A 178 -2.13 -16.34 -17.15
N LEU A 179 -2.95 -16.07 -16.13
CA LEU A 179 -4.20 -16.80 -15.90
C LEU A 179 -5.23 -16.49 -17.01
N THR A 180 -5.91 -17.53 -17.47
CA THR A 180 -6.94 -17.44 -18.52
C THR A 180 -8.28 -16.95 -17.97
N ALA A 181 -9.23 -16.63 -18.85
CA ALA A 181 -10.58 -16.25 -18.43
C ALA A 181 -11.27 -17.35 -17.61
N ASP A 182 -11.10 -18.62 -18.00
CA ASP A 182 -11.74 -19.74 -17.31
C ASP A 182 -11.08 -20.02 -15.95
N ASP A 183 -9.77 -19.81 -15.83
CA ASP A 183 -9.08 -19.86 -14.53
C ASP A 183 -9.63 -18.78 -13.59
N LEU A 184 -9.82 -17.56 -14.08
CA LEU A 184 -10.35 -16.45 -13.28
C LEU A 184 -11.81 -16.69 -12.86
N LYS A 185 -12.63 -17.31 -13.72
CA LYS A 185 -13.99 -17.78 -13.34
C LYS A 185 -13.93 -18.81 -12.22
N GLU A 186 -13.04 -19.79 -12.31
CA GLU A 186 -12.82 -20.78 -11.25
C GLU A 186 -12.38 -20.08 -9.95
N LEU A 187 -11.52 -19.06 -10.04
CA LEU A 187 -10.99 -18.34 -8.89
C LEU A 187 -12.05 -17.51 -8.18
N VAL A 188 -12.95 -16.87 -8.92
CA VAL A 188 -14.10 -16.14 -8.37
C VAL A 188 -14.95 -17.06 -7.49
N GLU A 189 -15.23 -18.28 -7.95
CA GLU A 189 -15.98 -19.26 -7.14
C GLU A 189 -15.21 -19.73 -5.91
N LYS A 190 -13.88 -19.85 -6.00
CA LYS A 190 -13.04 -20.13 -4.81
C LYS A 190 -13.05 -18.98 -3.82
N TYR A 191 -13.00 -17.73 -4.29
CA TYR A 191 -13.05 -16.56 -3.43
C TYR A 191 -14.40 -16.45 -2.72
N LYS A 192 -15.53 -16.76 -3.36
CA LYS A 192 -16.82 -16.84 -2.67
C LYS A 192 -16.83 -17.89 -1.54
N LYS A 193 -16.15 -19.03 -1.72
CA LYS A 193 -15.99 -20.02 -0.64
C LYS A 193 -15.14 -19.53 0.52
N VAL A 194 -14.20 -18.61 0.29
CA VAL A 194 -13.47 -17.94 1.38
C VAL A 194 -14.43 -17.16 2.27
N TYR A 195 -15.40 -16.43 1.68
CA TYR A 195 -16.44 -15.75 2.46
C TYR A 195 -17.27 -16.74 3.28
N GLU A 196 -17.71 -17.85 2.67
CA GLU A 196 -18.48 -18.89 3.37
C GLU A 196 -17.71 -19.51 4.55
N ALA A 197 -16.40 -19.74 4.38
CA ALA A 197 -15.53 -20.24 5.44
C ALA A 197 -15.45 -19.29 6.66
N HIS A 198 -15.65 -17.99 6.44
CA HIS A 198 -15.74 -16.96 7.47
C HIS A 198 -17.18 -16.68 7.94
N ASN A 199 -18.16 -17.51 7.56
CA ASN A 199 -19.59 -17.34 7.87
C ASN A 199 -20.16 -16.01 7.34
N GLN A 200 -19.63 -15.54 6.22
CA GLN A 200 -20.07 -14.32 5.54
C GLN A 200 -20.46 -14.65 4.10
N SER A 201 -21.07 -13.70 3.41
CA SER A 201 -21.41 -13.81 1.99
C SER A 201 -21.13 -12.48 1.30
N PHE A 202 -20.65 -12.54 0.06
CA PHE A 202 -20.48 -11.34 -0.73
C PHE A 202 -21.85 -10.73 -1.09
N PRO A 203 -22.11 -9.45 -0.80
CA PRO A 203 -23.40 -8.83 -1.09
C PRO A 203 -23.57 -8.63 -2.60
N SER A 204 -24.62 -9.20 -3.18
CA SER A 204 -24.90 -9.10 -4.62
C SER A 204 -25.54 -7.78 -5.04
N ASP A 205 -26.19 -7.06 -4.12
CA ASP A 205 -26.79 -5.74 -4.38
C ASP A 205 -25.71 -4.65 -4.42
N PRO A 206 -25.52 -3.95 -5.56
CA PRO A 206 -24.57 -2.84 -5.69
C PRO A 206 -24.78 -1.71 -4.67
N TRP A 207 -26.03 -1.42 -4.28
CA TRP A 207 -26.31 -0.35 -3.31
C TRP A 207 -25.96 -0.76 -1.88
N GLU A 208 -26.10 -2.04 -1.56
CA GLU A 208 -25.62 -2.59 -0.30
C GLU A 208 -24.08 -2.59 -0.25
N GLN A 209 -23.41 -2.98 -1.34
CA GLN A 209 -21.97 -2.83 -1.47
C GLN A 209 -21.53 -1.37 -1.22
N MET A 210 -22.20 -0.41 -1.86
CA MET A 210 -21.92 1.02 -1.70
C MET A 210 -22.06 1.46 -0.24
N ARG A 211 -23.17 1.10 0.41
CA ARG A 211 -23.43 1.41 1.82
C ARG A 211 -22.31 0.88 2.70
N MET A 212 -21.99 -0.41 2.57
CA MET A 212 -20.96 -1.07 3.37
C MET A 212 -19.56 -0.49 3.12
N GLY A 213 -19.24 -0.15 1.87
CA GLY A 213 -17.99 0.51 1.50
C GLY A 213 -17.83 1.89 2.16
N ILE A 214 -18.88 2.72 2.14
CA ILE A 214 -18.89 4.04 2.81
C ILE A 214 -18.69 3.87 4.33
N GLU A 215 -19.42 2.94 4.95
CA GLU A 215 -19.29 2.68 6.38
C GLU A 215 -17.90 2.19 6.76
N ALA A 216 -17.32 1.30 5.97
CA ALA A 216 -15.97 0.81 6.21
C ALA A 216 -14.93 1.94 6.14
N VAL A 217 -15.09 2.90 5.22
CA VAL A 217 -14.20 4.08 5.18
C VAL A 217 -14.33 4.88 6.47
N PHE A 218 -15.55 5.11 6.96
CA PHE A 218 -15.74 5.81 8.24
C PHE A 218 -15.18 5.02 9.42
N ARG A 219 -15.40 3.71 9.50
CA ARG A 219 -14.83 2.83 10.54
C ARG A 219 -13.29 2.87 10.54
N SER A 220 -12.67 2.95 9.37
CA SER A 220 -11.21 3.03 9.24
C SER A 220 -10.59 4.26 9.92
N TRP A 221 -11.38 5.31 10.18
CA TRP A 221 -10.90 6.49 10.88
C TRP A 221 -10.40 6.16 12.29
N ASN A 222 -11.01 5.20 12.98
CA ASN A 222 -10.71 4.86 14.37
C ASN A 222 -10.03 3.50 14.56
N ILE A 223 -9.41 2.94 13.52
CA ILE A 223 -8.59 1.73 13.67
C ILE A 223 -7.31 2.03 14.46
N PRO A 224 -6.73 1.05 15.18
CA PRO A 224 -5.55 1.26 16.03
C PRO A 224 -4.39 1.96 15.33
N ARG A 225 -4.11 1.59 14.07
CA ARG A 225 -3.05 2.20 13.24
C ARG A 225 -3.28 3.69 12.98
N ALA A 226 -4.50 4.07 12.60
CA ALA A 226 -4.87 5.46 12.31
C ALA A 226 -4.84 6.33 13.59
N MET A 227 -5.33 5.80 14.72
CA MET A 227 -5.25 6.47 16.01
C MET A 227 -3.79 6.69 16.43
N LYS A 228 -2.94 5.67 16.32
CA LYS A 228 -1.52 5.77 16.65
C LYS A 228 -0.79 6.77 15.76
N TYR A 229 -1.11 6.81 14.46
CA TYR A 229 -0.53 7.79 13.54
C TYR A 229 -0.89 9.23 13.96
N ARG A 230 -2.15 9.50 14.32
CA ARG A 230 -2.57 10.83 14.80
C ARG A 230 -1.90 11.20 16.12
N GLU A 231 -1.73 10.24 17.03
CA GLU A 231 -1.03 10.45 18.32
C GLU A 231 0.44 10.83 18.11
N ILE A 232 1.19 10.03 17.32
CA ILE A 232 2.62 10.26 17.05
C ILE A 232 2.86 11.61 16.38
N ASN A 233 2.00 11.97 15.42
CA ASN A 233 2.12 13.22 14.67
C ASN A 233 1.40 14.41 15.35
N LYS A 234 0.86 14.22 16.57
CA LYS A 234 0.14 15.24 17.34
C LYS A 234 -0.99 15.92 16.57
N ILE A 235 -1.69 15.17 15.71
CA ILE A 235 -2.79 15.66 14.88
C ILE A 235 -4.06 15.74 15.74
N THR A 236 -4.54 16.97 15.97
CA THR A 236 -5.78 17.24 16.72
C THR A 236 -6.75 18.08 15.87
N GLY A 237 -8.04 18.09 16.24
CA GLY A 237 -9.05 18.96 15.62
C GLY A 237 -9.68 18.46 14.30
N LEU A 238 -9.24 17.32 13.76
CA LEU A 238 -9.88 16.72 12.57
C LEU A 238 -11.22 16.07 12.93
N LYS A 239 -12.27 16.37 12.15
CA LYS A 239 -13.64 15.85 12.35
C LYS A 239 -13.80 14.38 11.93
N GLY A 240 -13.00 13.93 10.96
CA GLY A 240 -13.11 12.60 10.37
C GLY A 240 -12.38 12.50 9.04
N THR A 241 -12.70 11.45 8.27
CA THR A 241 -12.27 11.29 6.86
C THR A 241 -13.45 11.56 5.92
N ALA A 242 -13.18 12.12 4.75
CA ALA A 242 -14.14 12.14 3.65
C ALA A 242 -14.14 10.77 2.92
N VAL A 243 -15.19 10.53 2.15
CA VAL A 243 -15.33 9.37 1.26
C VAL A 243 -15.44 9.86 -0.16
N ASN A 244 -14.57 9.39 -1.05
CA ASN A 244 -14.61 9.72 -2.47
C ASN A 244 -15.19 8.51 -3.20
N VAL A 245 -16.33 8.69 -3.87
CA VAL A 245 -16.93 7.70 -4.75
C VAL A 245 -16.72 8.18 -6.17
N GLN A 246 -16.02 7.40 -6.98
CA GLN A 246 -15.58 7.84 -8.31
C GLN A 246 -15.78 6.74 -9.33
N ALA A 247 -16.28 7.09 -10.52
CA ALA A 247 -16.41 6.16 -11.64
C ALA A 247 -15.08 5.46 -11.96
N MET A 248 -15.14 4.15 -12.20
CA MET A 248 -13.98 3.36 -12.56
C MET A 248 -13.47 3.70 -13.96
N VAL A 249 -12.15 3.73 -14.09
CA VAL A 249 -11.43 3.77 -15.36
C VAL A 249 -10.37 2.68 -15.33
N TYR A 250 -10.18 2.01 -16.46
CA TYR A 250 -9.44 0.75 -16.53
C TYR A 250 -8.17 0.90 -17.37
N GLY A 251 -7.02 0.78 -16.68
CA GLY A 251 -5.70 0.65 -17.30
C GLY A 251 -5.43 -0.76 -17.85
N ASN A 252 -6.37 -1.70 -17.68
CA ASN A 252 -6.23 -3.13 -17.98
C ASN A 252 -7.29 -3.66 -18.96
N ILE A 253 -7.94 -2.80 -19.75
CA ILE A 253 -8.97 -3.22 -20.71
C ILE A 253 -8.38 -3.74 -22.03
N ASN A 254 -7.28 -3.14 -22.51
CA ASN A 254 -6.61 -3.51 -23.75
C ASN A 254 -5.15 -2.99 -23.76
N ASP A 255 -4.43 -3.24 -24.85
CA ASP A 255 -3.02 -2.83 -25.02
C ASP A 255 -2.84 -1.32 -25.22
N GLN A 256 -3.92 -0.56 -25.44
CA GLN A 256 -3.94 0.90 -25.46
C GLN A 256 -4.27 1.51 -24.09
N SER A 257 -4.22 0.71 -23.03
CA SER A 257 -4.51 1.14 -21.66
C SER A 257 -3.32 0.93 -20.73
N CYS A 258 -3.19 1.85 -19.78
CA CYS A 258 -2.15 1.80 -18.77
C CYS A 258 -2.55 2.56 -17.51
N THR A 259 -1.85 2.30 -16.41
CA THR A 259 -1.95 3.10 -15.18
C THR A 259 -0.55 3.51 -14.75
N GLY A 260 -0.41 4.70 -14.21
CA GLY A 260 0.89 5.20 -13.76
C GLY A 260 0.79 6.25 -12.68
N VAL A 261 1.95 6.53 -12.10
CA VAL A 261 2.17 7.57 -11.10
C VAL A 261 3.33 8.42 -11.58
N LEU A 262 3.18 9.74 -11.53
CA LEU A 262 4.24 10.66 -11.90
C LEU A 262 4.29 11.87 -10.98
N PHE A 263 5.49 12.42 -10.88
CA PHE A 263 5.79 13.75 -10.41
C PHE A 263 6.01 14.67 -11.61
N THR A 264 5.49 15.89 -11.52
CA THR A 264 5.61 16.90 -12.58
C THR A 264 7.05 17.37 -12.80
N ARG A 265 7.88 17.28 -11.76
CA ARG A 265 9.34 17.46 -11.77
C ARG A 265 9.97 16.35 -10.95
N ASN A 266 11.24 16.05 -11.21
CA ASN A 266 11.95 15.01 -10.49
C ASN A 266 12.04 15.33 -8.98
N PRO A 267 11.43 14.51 -8.09
CA PRO A 267 11.37 14.79 -6.66
C PRO A 267 12.72 14.58 -5.95
N ALA A 268 13.69 13.91 -6.60
CA ALA A 268 15.00 13.61 -6.06
C ALA A 268 16.00 14.74 -6.28
N ASN A 269 16.07 15.29 -7.49
CA ASN A 269 17.05 16.31 -7.87
C ASN A 269 16.44 17.67 -8.25
N GLY A 270 15.14 17.74 -8.56
CA GLY A 270 14.43 18.96 -8.96
C GLY A 270 14.41 19.25 -10.46
N ASP A 271 14.87 18.34 -11.32
CA ASP A 271 14.87 18.53 -12.77
C ASP A 271 13.45 18.67 -13.34
N ASN A 272 13.29 19.62 -14.25
CA ASN A 272 12.03 19.93 -14.89
C ASN A 272 11.75 18.98 -16.07
N HIS A 273 11.43 17.74 -15.74
CA HIS A 273 10.89 16.74 -16.66
C HIS A 273 9.92 15.83 -15.91
N LEU A 274 8.98 15.21 -16.63
CA LEU A 274 8.10 14.19 -16.06
C LEU A 274 8.95 13.07 -15.45
N TYR A 275 8.72 12.77 -14.18
CA TYR A 275 9.42 11.72 -13.45
C TYR A 275 8.39 10.76 -12.87
N GLY A 276 8.41 9.50 -13.27
CA GLY A 276 7.40 8.56 -12.82
C GLY A 276 7.52 7.23 -13.50
N GLU A 277 6.53 6.39 -13.23
CA GLU A 277 6.47 5.03 -13.73
C GLU A 277 5.04 4.68 -14.17
N PHE A 278 4.93 3.75 -15.11
CA PHE A 278 3.65 3.23 -15.58
C PHE A 278 3.71 1.73 -15.86
N LEU A 279 2.55 1.11 -15.87
CA LEU A 279 2.35 -0.28 -16.29
C LEU A 279 1.26 -0.35 -17.36
N LEU A 280 1.60 -1.00 -18.48
CA LEU A 280 0.63 -1.38 -19.51
C LEU A 280 -0.25 -2.51 -19.02
N ASN A 281 -1.52 -2.46 -19.41
CA ASN A 281 -2.53 -3.48 -19.10
C ASN A 281 -2.53 -3.84 -17.60
N ALA A 282 -2.73 -2.83 -16.74
CA ALA A 282 -2.60 -2.92 -15.29
C ALA A 282 -3.59 -2.00 -14.58
N GLN A 283 -3.86 -2.27 -13.30
CA GLN A 283 -4.57 -1.34 -12.42
C GLN A 283 -3.58 -0.66 -11.46
N GLY A 284 -4.03 0.41 -10.79
CA GLY A 284 -3.17 1.19 -9.88
C GLY A 284 -2.55 0.37 -8.75
N GLU A 285 -3.24 -0.68 -8.29
CA GLU A 285 -2.72 -1.63 -7.31
C GLU A 285 -1.43 -2.32 -7.78
N ASP A 286 -1.36 -2.72 -9.06
CA ASP A 286 -0.21 -3.44 -9.60
C ASP A 286 1.06 -2.57 -9.63
N VAL A 287 0.89 -1.24 -9.78
CA VAL A 287 1.99 -0.27 -9.73
C VAL A 287 2.55 -0.15 -8.31
N VAL A 288 1.68 -0.22 -7.30
CA VAL A 288 2.07 -0.06 -5.88
C VAL A 288 2.59 -1.37 -5.28
N ALA A 289 2.02 -2.51 -5.66
CA ALA A 289 2.35 -3.81 -5.09
C ALA A 289 3.76 -4.31 -5.48
N GLY A 290 4.35 -3.77 -6.56
CA GLY A 290 5.68 -4.18 -7.04
C GLY A 290 5.73 -5.63 -7.55
N THR A 291 4.57 -6.23 -7.84
CA THR A 291 4.46 -7.58 -8.42
C THR A 291 4.95 -7.62 -9.86
N ARG A 292 4.89 -6.48 -10.55
CA ARG A 292 5.44 -6.25 -11.89
C ARG A 292 6.45 -5.11 -11.84
N THR A 293 7.47 -5.17 -12.67
CA THR A 293 8.44 -4.08 -12.82
C THR A 293 7.82 -2.94 -13.64
N PRO A 294 7.63 -1.75 -13.04
CA PRO A 294 7.12 -0.59 -13.77
C PRO A 294 8.12 -0.08 -14.82
N GLN A 295 7.61 0.56 -15.87
CA GLN A 295 8.42 1.21 -16.89
C GLN A 295 8.54 2.71 -16.60
N PRO A 296 9.71 3.35 -16.85
CA PRO A 296 9.86 4.79 -16.72
C PRO A 296 8.88 5.56 -17.61
N ILE A 297 8.30 6.65 -17.11
CA ILE A 297 7.30 7.46 -17.83
C ILE A 297 7.82 7.99 -19.17
N SER A 298 9.13 8.15 -19.34
CA SER A 298 9.76 8.57 -20.59
C SER A 298 9.52 7.58 -21.74
N GLU A 299 9.34 6.28 -21.47
CA GLU A 299 9.01 5.29 -22.49
C GLU A 299 7.60 5.47 -23.04
N LEU A 300 6.70 6.11 -22.29
CA LEU A 300 5.33 6.39 -22.74
C LEU A 300 5.33 7.33 -23.96
N ALA A 301 6.33 8.21 -24.09
CA ALA A 301 6.50 9.06 -25.27
C ALA A 301 6.68 8.26 -26.57
N GLN A 302 7.23 7.04 -26.49
CA GLN A 302 7.40 6.16 -27.65
C GLN A 302 6.17 5.27 -27.87
N LYS A 303 5.55 4.78 -26.79
CA LYS A 303 4.46 3.80 -26.86
C LYS A 303 3.09 4.44 -27.10
N MET A 304 2.83 5.59 -26.49
CA MET A 304 1.57 6.34 -26.55
C MET A 304 1.85 7.86 -26.64
N PRO A 305 2.39 8.35 -27.77
CA PRO A 305 2.87 9.73 -27.89
C PRO A 305 1.79 10.78 -27.63
N GLU A 306 0.55 10.56 -28.09
CA GLU A 306 -0.57 11.48 -27.87
C GLU A 306 -0.95 11.58 -26.38
N VAL A 307 -0.92 10.46 -25.67
CA VAL A 307 -1.16 10.42 -24.22
C VAL A 307 -0.04 11.14 -23.48
N TYR A 308 1.22 10.91 -23.85
CA TYR A 308 2.36 11.58 -23.24
C TYR A 308 2.26 13.10 -23.39
N LYS A 309 1.84 13.57 -24.59
CA LYS A 309 1.59 15.00 -24.84
C LYS A 309 0.44 15.54 -23.98
N GLN A 310 -0.67 14.81 -23.87
CA GLN A 310 -1.79 15.21 -23.00
C GLN A 310 -1.38 15.25 -21.52
N LEU A 311 -0.52 14.33 -21.08
CA LEU A 311 0.03 14.33 -19.72
C LEU A 311 0.87 15.58 -19.48
N ASP A 312 1.78 15.92 -20.40
CA ASP A 312 2.63 17.11 -20.31
C ASP A 312 1.81 18.41 -20.22
N GLU A 313 0.79 18.56 -21.07
CA GLU A 313 -0.15 19.70 -21.06
C GLU A 313 -0.97 19.76 -19.76
N THR A 314 -1.43 18.60 -19.27
CA THR A 314 -2.20 18.50 -18.03
C THR A 314 -1.33 18.87 -16.82
N VAL A 315 -0.10 18.37 -16.79
CA VAL A 315 0.88 18.66 -15.74
C VAL A 315 1.19 20.16 -15.68
N HIS A 316 1.38 20.81 -16.82
CA HIS A 316 1.56 22.26 -16.85
C HIS A 316 0.36 23.01 -16.26
N THR A 317 -0.86 22.58 -16.57
CA THR A 317 -2.11 23.12 -15.99
C THR A 317 -2.14 22.94 -14.47
N LEU A 318 -1.71 21.78 -13.98
CA LEU A 318 -1.65 21.49 -12.55
C LEU A 318 -0.60 22.35 -11.84
N GLU A 319 0.62 22.46 -12.36
CA GLU A 319 1.67 23.30 -11.75
C GLU A 319 1.29 24.78 -11.73
N THR A 320 0.69 25.29 -12.82
CA THR A 320 0.25 26.68 -12.90
C THR A 320 -0.81 27.01 -11.85
N HIS A 321 -1.71 26.06 -11.61
CA HIS A 321 -2.79 26.25 -10.64
C HIS A 321 -2.35 26.06 -9.20
N PHE A 322 -1.67 24.95 -8.90
CA PHE A 322 -1.27 24.61 -7.55
C PHE A 322 0.01 25.32 -7.10
N LYS A 323 0.72 25.96 -8.04
CA LYS A 323 1.96 26.72 -7.79
C LYS A 323 3.03 25.89 -7.07
N ASP A 324 3.01 24.59 -7.34
CA ASP A 324 3.90 23.63 -6.72
C ASP A 324 4.00 22.36 -7.59
N VAL A 325 5.11 21.62 -7.47
CA VAL A 325 5.26 20.30 -8.09
C VAL A 325 4.16 19.37 -7.59
N GLN A 326 3.55 18.62 -8.50
CA GLN A 326 2.48 17.69 -8.19
C GLN A 326 2.95 16.24 -8.28
N ASP A 327 2.45 15.43 -7.35
CA ASP A 327 2.47 13.96 -7.37
C ASP A 327 1.07 13.50 -7.79
N THR A 328 0.99 12.84 -8.95
CA THR A 328 -0.24 12.58 -9.67
C THR A 328 -0.37 11.12 -10.05
N GLU A 329 -1.60 10.61 -9.96
CA GLU A 329 -1.98 9.28 -10.41
C GLU A 329 -2.85 9.44 -11.66
N PHE A 330 -2.58 8.66 -12.69
CA PHE A 330 -3.33 8.70 -13.94
C PHE A 330 -3.67 7.29 -14.44
N THR A 331 -4.70 7.19 -15.25
CA THR A 331 -5.04 5.98 -15.99
C THR A 331 -5.43 6.35 -17.41
N VAL A 332 -4.96 5.57 -18.35
CA VAL A 332 -5.30 5.65 -19.75
C VAL A 332 -6.21 4.48 -20.04
N GLN A 333 -7.40 4.78 -20.53
CA GLN A 333 -8.34 3.77 -20.99
C GLN A 333 -8.58 3.98 -22.48
N ASP A 334 -8.15 3.01 -23.29
CA ASP A 334 -8.35 3.02 -24.74
C ASP A 334 -7.83 4.33 -25.39
N GLY A 335 -6.61 4.72 -25.03
CA GLY A 335 -5.97 5.97 -25.49
C GLY A 335 -6.50 7.26 -24.87
N VAL A 336 -7.50 7.22 -23.99
CA VAL A 336 -8.03 8.42 -23.29
C VAL A 336 -7.39 8.57 -21.92
N LEU A 337 -6.72 9.70 -21.68
CA LEU A 337 -6.10 10.03 -20.40
C LEU A 337 -7.14 10.49 -19.35
N PHE A 338 -7.09 9.89 -18.16
CA PHE A 338 -7.83 10.30 -16.98
C PHE A 338 -6.89 10.55 -15.81
N MET A 339 -7.01 11.71 -15.16
CA MET A 339 -6.32 12.03 -13.92
C MET A 339 -7.15 11.56 -12.72
N LEU A 340 -6.58 10.69 -11.89
CA LEU A 340 -7.27 10.09 -10.75
C LEU A 340 -7.03 10.85 -9.46
N GLN A 341 -5.83 11.40 -9.28
CA GLN A 341 -5.45 12.11 -8.08
C GLN A 341 -4.31 13.07 -8.37
N THR A 342 -4.30 14.19 -7.65
CA THR A 342 -3.12 15.05 -7.53
C THR A 342 -2.94 15.44 -6.07
N ARG A 343 -1.69 15.71 -5.67
CA ARG A 343 -1.31 16.34 -4.42
C ARG A 343 0.05 17.01 -4.58
N ASN A 344 0.40 17.93 -3.70
CA ASN A 344 1.75 18.48 -3.67
C ASN A 344 2.76 17.35 -3.48
N GLY A 345 3.74 17.27 -4.39
CA GLY A 345 4.71 16.18 -4.42
C GLY A 345 5.68 16.27 -3.26
N LYS A 346 5.91 15.15 -2.56
CA LYS A 346 7.03 15.07 -1.60
C LYS A 346 8.34 15.08 -2.38
N ARG A 347 9.38 15.72 -1.81
CA ARG A 347 10.66 15.92 -2.50
C ARG A 347 11.80 16.06 -1.50
N THR A 348 13.02 15.99 -2.02
CA THR A 348 14.26 16.17 -1.25
C THR A 348 14.53 17.65 -0.99
N GLY A 349 15.44 17.95 -0.05
CA GLY A 349 15.90 19.30 0.19
C GLY A 349 16.49 19.98 -1.05
N THR A 350 17.33 19.25 -1.79
CA THR A 350 17.93 19.71 -3.05
C THR A 350 16.88 19.99 -4.11
N ALA A 351 15.93 19.07 -4.30
CA ALA A 351 14.83 19.25 -5.23
C ALA A 351 13.94 20.43 -4.84
N ALA A 352 13.61 20.60 -3.56
CA ALA A 352 12.80 21.72 -3.08
C ALA A 352 13.41 23.07 -3.44
N LEU A 353 14.72 23.25 -3.20
CA LEU A 353 15.41 24.49 -3.57
C LEU A 353 15.43 24.71 -5.08
N LYS A 354 15.82 23.70 -5.86
CA LYS A 354 15.89 23.82 -7.33
C LYS A 354 14.52 24.15 -7.91
N ILE A 355 13.48 23.42 -7.51
CA ILE A 355 12.10 23.63 -7.97
C ILE A 355 11.62 25.04 -7.61
N ALA A 356 11.83 25.51 -6.38
CA ALA A 356 11.41 26.85 -5.98
C ALA A 356 12.09 27.95 -6.82
N VAL A 357 13.40 27.83 -7.04
CA VAL A 357 14.16 28.79 -7.87
C VAL A 357 13.74 28.72 -9.35
N ASP A 358 13.54 27.52 -9.89
CA ASP A 358 13.15 27.34 -11.29
C ASP A 358 11.72 27.86 -11.53
N MET A 359 10.75 27.53 -10.68
CA MET A 359 9.38 28.03 -10.79
C MET A 359 9.30 29.57 -10.67
N TRP A 360 10.13 30.18 -9.82
CA TRP A 360 10.24 31.63 -9.72
C TRP A 360 10.82 32.26 -11.00
N ARG A 361 11.89 31.67 -11.57
CA ARG A 361 12.48 32.10 -12.84
C ARG A 361 11.52 31.95 -14.01
N GLU A 362 10.73 30.89 -14.01
CA GLU A 362 9.66 30.60 -14.97
C GLU A 362 8.43 31.51 -14.77
N LYS A 363 8.41 32.35 -13.72
CA LYS A 363 7.32 33.27 -13.36
C LYS A 363 6.00 32.56 -13.02
N LEU A 364 6.06 31.30 -12.58
CA LEU A 364 4.90 30.56 -12.08
C LEU A 364 4.51 30.99 -10.66
N ILE A 365 5.51 31.44 -9.88
CA ILE A 365 5.35 31.84 -8.48
C ILE A 365 6.10 33.15 -8.19
N THR A 366 5.70 33.84 -7.13
CA THR A 366 6.42 35.02 -6.61
C THR A 366 7.66 34.62 -5.80
N GLU A 367 8.50 35.59 -5.48
CA GLU A 367 9.68 35.36 -4.62
C GLU A 367 9.26 34.90 -3.22
N GLU A 368 8.20 35.49 -2.67
CA GLU A 368 7.64 35.11 -1.37
C GLU A 368 7.08 33.68 -1.41
N GLU A 369 6.39 33.31 -2.49
CA GLU A 369 5.88 31.95 -2.70
C GLU A 369 7.04 30.93 -2.81
N ALA A 370 8.12 31.29 -3.49
CA ALA A 370 9.32 30.44 -3.60
C ALA A 370 9.98 30.18 -2.24
N VAL A 371 10.06 31.20 -1.37
CA VAL A 371 10.55 31.02 0.01
C VAL A 371 9.64 30.07 0.79
N MET A 372 8.31 30.20 0.65
CA MET A 372 7.34 29.37 1.36
C MET A 372 7.31 27.90 0.90
N LEU A 373 7.75 27.59 -0.32
CA LEU A 373 7.87 26.20 -0.82
C LEU A 373 8.99 25.42 -0.11
N VAL A 374 9.99 26.11 0.45
CA VAL A 374 11.16 25.48 1.07
C VAL A 374 10.97 25.41 2.58
N GLU A 375 10.41 24.29 3.05
CA GLU A 375 10.30 24.03 4.49
C GLU A 375 11.66 24.00 5.21
N PRO A 376 11.77 24.42 6.50
CA PRO A 376 13.03 24.38 7.24
C PRO A 376 13.73 23.02 7.27
N ARG A 377 12.96 21.91 7.30
CA ARG A 377 13.50 20.54 7.25
C ARG A 377 14.17 20.20 5.91
N HIS A 378 13.79 20.86 4.81
CA HIS A 378 14.45 20.69 3.52
C HIS A 378 15.89 21.21 3.58
N LEU A 379 16.13 22.28 4.35
CA LEU A 379 17.50 22.79 4.57
C LEU A 379 18.31 21.86 5.46
N ASP A 380 17.71 21.25 6.49
CA ASP A 380 18.39 20.24 7.32
C ASP A 380 18.88 19.04 6.50
N GLN A 381 18.10 18.61 5.50
CA GLN A 381 18.52 17.55 4.58
C GLN A 381 19.75 17.91 3.74
N LEU A 382 19.97 19.19 3.43
CA LEU A 382 21.18 19.64 2.74
C LEU A 382 22.41 19.63 3.65
N LEU A 383 22.19 19.66 4.97
CA LEU A 383 23.22 19.51 5.98
C LEU A 383 23.50 18.03 6.29
N HIS A 384 22.72 17.09 5.74
CA HIS A 384 22.96 15.68 5.93
C HIS A 384 24.30 15.26 5.31
N PRO A 385 24.98 14.28 5.92
CA PRO A 385 26.22 13.74 5.38
C PRO A 385 26.03 13.25 3.94
N SER A 386 26.94 13.67 3.08
CA SER A 386 27.17 13.11 1.75
C SER A 386 28.49 12.36 1.75
N PHE A 387 28.68 11.43 0.81
CA PHE A 387 30.00 10.88 0.58
C PHE A 387 30.90 11.98 0.00
N ALA A 388 32.14 12.06 0.48
CA ALA A 388 33.06 13.13 0.07
C ALA A 388 33.47 13.05 -1.41
N ASP A 389 33.47 11.85 -1.99
CA ASP A 389 33.78 11.59 -3.39
C ASP A 389 33.08 10.33 -3.87
N ASP A 390 32.12 10.48 -4.79
CA ASP A 390 31.39 9.37 -5.39
C ASP A 390 32.26 8.45 -6.25
N LYS A 391 33.39 8.94 -6.74
CA LYS A 391 34.32 8.13 -7.54
C LYS A 391 35.15 7.19 -6.67
N ALA A 392 35.39 7.56 -5.42
CA ALA A 392 36.28 6.81 -4.52
C ALA A 392 35.75 5.41 -4.19
N TYR A 393 34.43 5.24 -4.08
CA TYR A 393 33.79 3.97 -3.72
C TYR A 393 33.18 3.22 -4.91
N GLN A 394 33.29 3.71 -6.14
CA GLN A 394 32.72 3.06 -7.34
C GLN A 394 33.11 1.58 -7.47
N LYS A 395 34.37 1.25 -7.17
CA LYS A 395 34.89 -0.12 -7.19
C LYS A 395 34.35 -1.01 -6.06
N ASP A 396 33.82 -0.40 -5.00
CA ASP A 396 33.29 -1.07 -3.81
C ASP A 396 31.74 -1.19 -3.87
N VAL A 397 31.11 -0.68 -4.93
CA VAL A 397 29.66 -0.80 -5.16
C VAL A 397 29.32 -2.25 -5.48
N MET A 398 28.57 -2.90 -4.58
CA MET A 398 28.11 -4.28 -4.76
C MET A 398 26.75 -4.38 -5.48
N CYS A 399 25.88 -3.38 -5.33
CA CYS A 399 24.55 -3.35 -5.91
C CYS A 399 24.04 -1.92 -6.10
N SER A 400 22.99 -1.76 -6.91
CA SER A 400 22.26 -0.50 -7.10
C SER A 400 20.77 -0.75 -6.94
N GLY A 401 20.08 0.19 -6.30
CA GLY A 401 18.62 0.15 -6.09
C GLY A 401 17.96 1.46 -6.53
N LEU A 402 16.66 1.58 -6.29
CA LEU A 402 15.93 2.82 -6.51
C LEU A 402 16.34 3.86 -5.45
N PRO A 403 16.66 5.11 -5.83
CA PRO A 403 17.05 6.18 -4.91
C PRO A 403 15.83 6.72 -4.13
N ALA A 404 15.25 5.91 -3.26
CA ALA A 404 13.99 6.21 -2.56
C ALA A 404 14.08 7.41 -1.60
N SER A 405 15.25 7.67 -1.02
CA SER A 405 15.53 8.83 -0.17
C SER A 405 16.98 9.29 -0.36
N PRO A 406 17.25 10.61 -0.37
CA PRO A 406 18.60 11.16 -0.49
C PRO A 406 19.40 11.00 0.81
N GLY A 407 20.73 11.10 0.71
CA GLY A 407 21.66 11.14 1.84
C GLY A 407 22.60 9.93 1.88
N ALA A 408 23.76 10.11 2.51
CA ALA A 408 24.72 9.03 2.74
C ALA A 408 24.53 8.43 4.13
N ALA A 409 24.35 7.11 4.19
CA ALA A 409 24.30 6.36 5.43
C ALA A 409 25.54 5.45 5.56
N VAL A 410 26.15 5.44 6.75
CA VAL A 410 27.24 4.53 7.10
C VAL A 410 26.94 3.93 8.45
N GLY A 411 26.81 2.61 8.50
CA GLY A 411 26.49 1.89 9.72
C GLY A 411 26.67 0.38 9.56
N LYS A 412 26.53 -0.34 10.68
CA LYS A 412 26.49 -1.80 10.67
C LYS A 412 25.13 -2.27 10.18
N ILE A 413 25.11 -3.33 9.38
CA ILE A 413 23.85 -3.90 8.90
C ILE A 413 23.17 -4.63 10.05
N VAL A 414 21.87 -4.37 10.22
CA VAL A 414 20.95 -5.10 11.10
C VAL A 414 19.74 -5.54 10.29
N PHE A 415 19.11 -6.63 10.70
CA PHE A 415 18.05 -7.26 9.92
C PHE A 415 16.65 -7.09 10.51
N THR A 416 16.56 -6.67 11.76
CA THR A 416 15.29 -6.41 12.44
C THR A 416 15.20 -4.96 12.92
N ALA A 417 13.97 -4.44 12.99
CA ALA A 417 13.74 -3.11 13.54
C ALA A 417 14.11 -3.06 15.03
N SER A 418 13.87 -4.15 15.78
CA SER A 418 14.21 -4.24 17.20
C SER A 418 15.72 -4.18 17.42
N ASP A 419 16.53 -4.84 16.58
CA ASP A 419 17.98 -4.73 16.63
C ASP A 419 18.45 -3.32 16.28
N ALA A 420 17.83 -2.71 15.25
CA ALA A 420 18.15 -1.32 14.89
C ALA A 420 17.93 -0.37 16.06
N GLU A 421 16.80 -0.47 16.76
CA GLU A 421 16.50 0.32 17.95
C GLU A 421 17.47 0.03 19.11
N ALA A 422 17.71 -1.24 19.41
CA ALA A 422 18.58 -1.66 20.51
C ALA A 422 20.04 -1.22 20.29
N TRP A 423 20.55 -1.32 19.06
CA TRP A 423 21.91 -0.94 18.71
C TRP A 423 22.07 0.58 18.65
N PHE A 424 21.06 1.28 18.12
CA PHE A 424 21.01 2.74 18.18
C PHE A 424 21.02 3.26 19.62
N ALA A 425 20.28 2.61 20.54
CA ALA A 425 20.28 2.95 21.96
C ALA A 425 21.66 2.76 22.63
N ARG A 426 22.53 1.91 22.08
CA ARG A 426 23.94 1.76 22.50
C ARG A 426 24.90 2.76 21.86
N GLY A 427 24.40 3.68 21.03
CA GLY A 427 25.20 4.67 20.30
C GLY A 427 25.84 4.14 19.01
N GLU A 428 25.40 2.98 18.51
CA GLU A 428 25.89 2.45 17.24
C GLU A 428 25.15 3.06 16.04
N LYS A 429 25.87 3.30 14.94
CA LYS A 429 25.25 3.63 13.65
C LYS A 429 24.83 2.36 12.95
N VAL A 430 23.57 2.29 12.52
CA VAL A 430 22.98 1.07 11.95
C VAL A 430 22.33 1.32 10.59
N MET A 431 22.32 0.31 9.73
CA MET A 431 21.58 0.25 8.48
C MET A 431 20.63 -0.94 8.53
N LEU A 432 19.32 -0.67 8.49
CA LEU A 432 18.30 -1.72 8.49
C LEU A 432 18.14 -2.29 7.08
N SER A 433 18.44 -3.57 6.90
CA SER A 433 18.20 -4.30 5.64
C SER A 433 17.15 -5.37 5.85
N LYS A 434 16.11 -5.37 5.00
CA LYS A 434 15.03 -6.36 5.04
C LYS A 434 15.09 -7.22 3.77
N PHE A 435 15.90 -8.28 3.79
CA PHE A 435 16.00 -9.24 2.68
C PHE A 435 15.50 -10.64 3.07
N LEU A 436 15.62 -10.99 4.35
CA LEU A 436 15.23 -12.30 4.88
C LEU A 436 13.75 -12.60 4.70
N SER A 437 12.89 -11.60 4.94
CA SER A 437 11.44 -11.72 4.73
C SER A 437 11.10 -12.09 3.28
N TYR A 438 11.85 -11.55 2.32
CA TYR A 438 11.68 -11.88 0.90
C TYR A 438 12.11 -13.32 0.62
N TYR A 439 13.27 -13.77 1.12
CA TYR A 439 13.75 -15.14 0.92
C TYR A 439 12.88 -16.19 1.60
N VAL A 440 12.35 -15.91 2.79
CA VAL A 440 11.40 -16.81 3.47
C VAL A 440 10.07 -16.86 2.71
N LYS A 441 9.54 -15.71 2.28
CA LYS A 441 8.29 -15.65 1.50
C LYS A 441 8.37 -16.40 0.17
N HIS A 442 9.54 -16.40 -0.48
CA HIS A 442 9.75 -17.06 -1.77
C HIS A 442 10.32 -18.48 -1.64
N GLY A 443 10.40 -19.03 -0.42
CA GLY A 443 10.90 -20.38 -0.16
C GLY A 443 12.38 -20.60 -0.48
N VAL A 444 13.14 -19.52 -0.68
CA VAL A 444 14.61 -19.57 -0.86
C VAL A 444 15.28 -19.97 0.46
N LEU A 445 14.73 -19.51 1.58
CA LEU A 445 15.05 -19.99 2.91
C LEU A 445 13.77 -20.56 3.53
N GLU A 446 13.87 -21.74 4.15
CA GLU A 446 12.71 -22.35 4.81
C GLU A 446 12.29 -21.54 6.05
N LYS A 447 13.27 -20.98 6.77
CA LYS A 447 13.09 -20.18 7.99
C LYS A 447 14.16 -19.10 8.06
N ASP A 448 13.92 -18.05 8.85
CA ASP A 448 14.92 -17.02 9.12
C ASP A 448 16.05 -17.63 9.98
N PRO A 449 17.29 -17.75 9.45
CA PRO A 449 18.42 -18.32 10.18
C PRO A 449 18.85 -17.50 11.41
N PHE A 450 18.45 -16.23 11.51
CA PHE A 450 18.69 -15.41 12.70
C PHE A 450 17.69 -15.67 13.81
N GLU A 451 16.53 -16.27 13.50
CA GLU A 451 15.53 -16.64 14.49
C GLU A 451 15.60 -18.13 14.85
N THR A 452 15.76 -19.01 13.85
CA THR A 452 15.83 -20.47 14.03
C THR A 452 17.19 -21.00 13.59
N LEU A 453 17.83 -21.80 14.43
CA LEU A 453 19.12 -22.41 14.15
C LEU A 453 19.01 -23.44 13.02
N ASP A 454 19.85 -23.32 12.01
CA ASP A 454 20.16 -24.39 11.07
C ASP A 454 20.90 -25.53 11.81
N THR A 455 20.20 -26.65 12.04
CA THR A 455 20.72 -27.79 12.79
C THR A 455 21.70 -28.67 12.00
N GLU A 456 21.75 -28.51 10.68
CA GLU A 456 22.63 -29.29 9.81
C GLU A 456 23.99 -28.59 9.65
N GLY A 457 24.00 -27.32 9.24
CA GLY A 457 25.24 -26.57 9.05
C GLY A 457 25.79 -25.99 10.36
N VAL A 458 25.15 -24.94 10.89
CA VAL A 458 25.62 -24.28 12.13
C VAL A 458 25.54 -25.22 13.33
N GLY A 459 24.53 -26.09 13.37
CA GLY A 459 24.39 -27.12 14.39
C GLY A 459 25.59 -28.07 14.47
N GLU A 460 26.24 -28.41 13.36
CA GLU A 460 27.45 -29.24 13.37
C GLU A 460 28.60 -28.54 14.11
N LEU A 461 28.78 -27.24 13.88
CA LEU A 461 29.78 -26.44 14.60
C LEU A 461 29.50 -26.40 16.11
N VAL A 462 28.23 -26.31 16.49
CA VAL A 462 27.81 -26.36 17.90
C VAL A 462 28.12 -27.73 18.51
N ARG A 463 27.84 -28.84 17.82
CA ARG A 463 28.20 -30.20 18.27
C ARG A 463 29.71 -30.31 18.47
N LEU A 464 30.48 -29.89 17.47
CA LEU A 464 31.95 -29.95 17.51
C LEU A 464 32.53 -29.14 18.68
N ALA A 465 31.99 -27.95 18.94
CA ALA A 465 32.40 -27.11 20.05
C ALA A 465 32.11 -27.77 21.40
N VAL A 466 30.94 -28.41 21.56
CA VAL A 466 30.57 -29.13 22.78
C VAL A 466 31.47 -30.34 22.99
N GLU A 467 31.68 -31.15 21.96
CA GLU A 467 32.52 -32.36 22.02
C GLU A 467 33.98 -32.02 22.34
N ARG A 468 34.61 -31.14 21.56
CA ARG A 468 36.02 -30.76 21.76
C ARG A 468 36.23 -29.99 23.05
N GLY A 469 35.30 -29.11 23.40
CA GLY A 469 35.32 -28.36 24.65
C GLY A 469 35.29 -29.28 25.86
N ARG A 470 34.42 -30.29 25.86
CA ARG A 470 34.30 -31.27 26.95
C ARG A 470 35.43 -32.29 26.97
N ALA A 471 35.97 -32.69 25.81
CA ALA A 471 37.15 -33.53 25.74
C ALA A 471 38.36 -32.88 26.45
N THR A 472 38.49 -31.56 26.32
CA THR A 472 39.58 -30.79 26.96
C THR A 472 39.26 -30.45 28.43
N ARG A 473 38.03 -30.01 28.71
CA ARG A 473 37.58 -29.63 30.06
C ARG A 473 36.23 -30.27 30.37
N PRO A 474 36.19 -31.45 31.00
CA PRO A 474 34.96 -32.24 31.18
C PRO A 474 33.82 -31.49 31.89
N LYS A 475 34.15 -30.53 32.77
CA LYS A 475 33.19 -29.74 33.55
C LYS A 475 32.86 -28.37 32.94
N ILE A 476 33.23 -28.10 31.68
CA ILE A 476 32.90 -26.82 31.03
C ILE A 476 31.38 -26.63 30.92
N GLU A 477 30.91 -25.46 31.36
CA GLU A 477 29.54 -25.04 31.13
C GLU A 477 29.46 -24.33 29.78
N LEU A 478 28.52 -24.78 28.95
CA LEU A 478 28.27 -24.25 27.62
C LEU A 478 26.80 -23.90 27.53
N GLY A 479 26.51 -22.71 27.02
CA GLY A 479 25.17 -22.24 26.73
C GLY A 479 25.20 -21.32 25.53
N ILE A 480 24.01 -20.94 25.06
CA ILE A 480 23.84 -20.05 23.91
C ILE A 480 23.05 -18.80 24.31
N CYS A 481 23.37 -17.66 23.68
CA CYS A 481 22.67 -16.41 23.84
C CYS A 481 22.08 -15.92 22.52
N GLY A 482 21.09 -15.03 22.61
CA GLY A 482 20.46 -14.40 21.44
C GLY A 482 19.11 -15.02 21.08
N GLU A 483 18.65 -14.75 19.88
CA GLU A 483 17.28 -15.08 19.45
C GLU A 483 17.03 -16.60 19.41
N HIS A 484 18.03 -17.41 19.03
CA HIS A 484 17.96 -18.87 19.07
C HIS A 484 17.71 -19.43 20.47
N GLY A 485 18.12 -18.71 21.52
CA GLY A 485 17.87 -19.09 22.91
C GLY A 485 16.40 -18.94 23.32
N GLY A 486 15.59 -18.28 22.51
CA GLY A 486 14.13 -18.14 22.68
C GLY A 486 13.30 -18.94 21.68
N ASP A 487 13.93 -19.58 20.69
CA ASP A 487 13.26 -20.35 19.64
C ASP A 487 13.05 -21.83 20.04
N PRO A 488 11.81 -22.35 20.07
CA PRO A 488 11.54 -23.71 20.51
C PRO A 488 12.27 -24.81 19.74
N GLN A 489 12.45 -24.65 18.42
CA GLN A 489 13.10 -25.67 17.59
C GLN A 489 14.60 -25.74 17.87
N SER A 490 15.24 -24.57 17.99
CA SER A 490 16.65 -24.43 18.35
C SER A 490 16.92 -24.96 19.75
N ILE A 491 16.05 -24.67 20.73
CA ILE A 491 16.16 -25.18 22.10
C ILE A 491 16.11 -26.71 22.14
N GLU A 492 15.23 -27.33 21.35
CA GLU A 492 15.19 -28.78 21.26
C GLU A 492 16.51 -29.38 20.75
N PHE A 493 17.13 -28.72 19.77
CA PHE A 493 18.46 -29.10 19.29
C PHE A 493 19.55 -28.91 20.35
N PHE A 494 19.58 -27.76 21.04
CA PHE A 494 20.58 -27.48 22.07
C PHE A 494 20.52 -28.45 23.24
N GLU A 495 19.31 -28.88 23.63
CA GLU A 495 19.12 -29.92 24.63
C GLU A 495 19.69 -31.27 24.14
N LYS A 496 19.45 -31.65 22.87
CA LYS A 496 20.02 -32.87 22.27
C LYS A 496 21.55 -32.87 22.25
N VAL A 497 22.17 -31.72 21.97
CA VAL A 497 23.64 -31.56 21.98
C VAL A 497 24.18 -31.43 23.42
N GLY A 498 23.30 -31.16 24.39
CA GLY A 498 23.62 -31.12 25.81
C GLY A 498 24.18 -29.79 26.28
N LEU A 499 23.76 -28.66 25.73
CA LEU A 499 24.02 -27.35 26.35
C LEU A 499 23.28 -27.23 27.69
N LYS A 500 23.86 -26.47 28.64
CA LYS A 500 23.33 -26.36 30.01
C LYS A 500 22.34 -25.21 30.21
N TYR A 501 22.42 -24.17 29.38
CA TYR A 501 21.55 -23.02 29.49
C TYR A 501 21.33 -22.33 28.14
N VAL A 502 20.21 -21.60 28.06
CA VAL A 502 19.91 -20.66 27.00
C VAL A 502 19.68 -19.28 27.61
N SER A 503 20.03 -18.23 26.88
CA SER A 503 19.83 -16.84 27.27
C SER A 503 19.11 -16.10 26.14
N CYS A 504 17.92 -15.59 26.43
CA CYS A 504 17.07 -14.88 25.46
C CYS A 504 16.56 -13.56 26.06
N SER A 505 15.91 -12.75 25.23
CA SER A 505 15.25 -11.52 25.69
C SER A 505 14.18 -11.82 26.77
N PRO A 506 13.90 -10.87 27.70
CA PRO A 506 12.96 -11.10 28.80
C PRO A 506 11.58 -11.60 28.37
N MET A 507 11.10 -11.15 27.21
CA MET A 507 9.79 -11.52 26.66
C MET A 507 9.73 -12.99 26.21
N ARG A 508 10.87 -13.58 25.82
CA ARG A 508 10.95 -14.97 25.34
C ARG A 508 11.22 -15.99 26.44
N VAL A 509 11.49 -15.55 27.69
CA VAL A 509 11.85 -16.45 28.81
C VAL A 509 10.77 -17.50 29.08
N MET A 510 9.49 -17.13 29.03
CA MET A 510 8.39 -18.09 29.27
C MET A 510 8.32 -19.16 28.18
N ILE A 511 8.52 -18.77 26.92
CA ILE A 511 8.57 -19.68 25.77
C ILE A 511 9.77 -20.61 25.90
N ALA A 512 10.96 -20.05 26.22
CA ALA A 512 12.18 -20.83 26.34
C ALA A 512 12.09 -21.88 27.46
N ARG A 513 11.49 -21.53 28.61
CA ARG A 513 11.26 -22.47 29.72
C ARG A 513 10.34 -23.62 29.32
N LEU A 514 9.26 -23.31 28.61
CA LEU A 514 8.32 -24.33 28.12
C LEU A 514 8.99 -25.24 27.08
N ALA A 515 9.69 -24.65 26.11
CA ALA A 515 10.41 -25.38 25.07
C ALA A 515 11.50 -26.30 25.64
N ALA A 516 12.28 -25.83 26.62
CA ALA A 516 13.28 -26.64 27.31
C ALA A 516 12.63 -27.83 28.04
N ALA A 517 11.53 -27.60 28.77
CA ALA A 517 10.78 -28.67 29.43
C ALA A 517 10.25 -29.71 28.42
N GLN A 518 9.71 -29.25 27.29
CA GLN A 518 9.25 -30.12 26.20
C GLN A 518 10.38 -30.92 25.57
N ALA A 519 11.54 -30.29 25.32
CA ALA A 519 12.72 -30.94 24.77
C ALA A 519 13.20 -32.10 25.66
N VAL A 520 13.29 -31.88 26.97
CA VAL A 520 13.63 -32.92 27.96
C VAL A 520 12.63 -34.08 27.92
N LEU A 521 11.33 -33.80 27.85
CA LEU A 521 10.30 -34.84 27.79
C LEU A 521 10.35 -35.64 26.48
N LYS A 522 10.61 -35.00 25.34
CA LYS A 522 10.77 -35.66 24.04
C LYS A 522 12.01 -36.57 24.03
N LEU A 523 13.12 -36.14 24.62
CA LEU A 523 14.32 -36.96 24.81
C LEU A 523 14.05 -38.19 25.68
N LYS A 524 13.31 -38.03 26.78
CA LYS A 524 12.93 -39.17 27.65
C LYS A 524 12.04 -40.19 26.93
N LYS A 525 11.15 -39.75 26.04
CA LYS A 525 10.28 -40.64 25.25
C LYS A 525 11.02 -41.37 24.12
N SER A 526 12.15 -40.84 23.65
CA SER A 526 12.94 -41.41 22.55
C SER A 526 14.11 -42.28 23.04
N ALA A 527 14.39 -42.30 24.34
CA ALA A 527 15.31 -43.26 24.93
C ALA A 527 14.72 -44.69 24.86
N PRO A 528 15.47 -45.70 24.38
CA PRO A 528 14.98 -47.07 24.37
C PRO A 528 14.67 -47.54 25.80
N VAL A 529 13.49 -48.16 25.98
CA VAL A 529 13.12 -48.82 27.23
C VAL A 529 14.20 -49.86 27.55
N PRO A 530 14.81 -49.87 28.76
CA PRO A 530 15.75 -50.91 29.13
C PRO A 530 15.06 -52.27 28.98
N ALA A 531 15.67 -53.19 28.24
CA ALA A 531 15.23 -54.59 28.22
C ALA A 531 15.24 -55.12 29.67
N ALA A 532 14.12 -55.71 30.07
CA ALA A 532 13.86 -56.21 31.43
C ALA A 532 14.84 -57.31 31.86
#